data_AF-A0AAW4KRU2-F1
#
_entry.id   AF-A0AAW4KRU2-F1
#
_cell.length_a   1.000
_cell.length_b   1.000
_cell.length_c   1.000
_cell.angle_alpha   90.00
_cell.angle_beta   90.00
_cell.angle_gamma   90.00
#
_symmetry.space_group_name_H-M   'P 1'
#
loop_
_entity.id
_entity.type
_entity.pdbx_description
1 polymer ?
#
loop_
_entity_poly.entity_id
_entity_poly.type
_entity_poly.pdbx_seq_one_letter_code
_entity_poly.pdbx_strand_id
1 'polypeptide(L)'
;CERRLKSVRLWRAPDNTRLVFDLSGPVQHSVFTLTAPDRLVIDINGASLAAPLKVSTANTPITAMRSAQRTPTDLRVVIDLKKAVTP
;
A
#
# COMPACT_ATOMS: atom_id res chain seq x y z
N CYS A 1 -17.10 -13.31 -6.44
CA CYS A 1 -16.29 -12.26 -7.12
C CYS A 1 -14.97 -12.08 -6.40
N GLU A 2 -13.86 -12.32 -7.07
CA GLU A 2 -12.52 -11.96 -6.57
C GLU A 2 -12.38 -10.44 -6.56
N ARG A 3 -12.00 -9.83 -5.42
CA ARG A 3 -11.64 -8.40 -5.43
C ARG A 3 -10.22 -8.26 -5.94
N ARG A 4 -9.95 -7.15 -6.62
CA ARG A 4 -8.64 -6.86 -7.21
C ARG A 4 -8.21 -5.45 -6.90
N LEU A 5 -6.94 -5.31 -6.50
CA LEU A 5 -6.27 -4.03 -6.45
C LEU A 5 -5.83 -3.66 -7.87
N LYS A 6 -6.43 -2.60 -8.42
CA LYS A 6 -6.25 -2.16 -9.81
C LYS A 6 -5.09 -1.19 -9.96
N SER A 7 -5.01 -0.21 -9.06
CA SER A 7 -4.01 0.84 -9.11
C SER A 7 -3.81 1.46 -7.74
N VAL A 8 -2.66 2.12 -7.58
CA VAL A 8 -2.36 2.97 -6.43
C VAL A 8 -2.01 4.34 -6.94
N ARG A 9 -2.59 5.37 -6.33
CA ARG A 9 -2.34 6.78 -6.66
C ARG A 9 -1.69 7.45 -5.47
N LEU A 10 -0.71 8.32 -5.75
CA LEU A 10 -0.03 9.10 -4.74
C LEU A 10 -0.34 10.58 -4.96
N TRP A 11 -0.84 11.22 -3.91
CA TRP A 11 -1.10 12.64 -3.85
C TRP A 11 -0.19 13.25 -2.79
N ARG A 12 0.44 14.36 -3.13
CA ARG A 12 1.26 15.12 -2.19
C ARG A 12 0.48 16.35 -1.75
N ALA A 13 0.35 16.54 -0.45
CA ALA A 13 0.08 17.84 0.14
C ALA A 13 1.36 18.37 0.81
N PRO A 14 1.41 19.65 1.20
CA PRO A 14 2.56 20.22 1.89
C PRO A 14 2.96 19.42 3.15
N ASP A 15 1.94 18.95 3.90
CA ASP A 15 2.15 18.37 5.23
C ASP A 15 1.95 16.85 5.29
N ASN A 16 1.37 16.25 4.25
CA ASN A 16 1.12 14.81 4.21
C ASN A 16 1.22 14.21 2.81
N THR A 17 1.37 12.88 2.75
CA THR A 17 1.30 12.09 1.52
C THR A 17 0.08 11.19 1.62
N ARG A 18 -0.81 11.25 0.62
CA ARG A 18 -2.02 10.43 0.57
C ARG A 18 -1.86 9.36 -0.50
N LEU A 19 -1.98 8.11 -0.08
CA LEU A 19 -2.07 6.95 -0.98
C LEU A 19 -3.54 6.55 -1.13
N VAL A 20 -3.98 6.37 -2.38
CA VAL A 20 -5.33 5.93 -2.70
C VAL A 20 -5.24 4.61 -3.46
N PHE A 21 -5.88 3.58 -2.92
CA PHE A 21 -5.90 2.22 -3.47
C PHE A 21 -7.23 2.01 -4.21
N ASP A 22 -7.16 1.84 -5.53
CA ASP A 22 -8.34 1.60 -6.36
C ASP A 22 -8.65 0.09 -6.36
N LEU A 23 -9.76 -0.30 -5.74
CA LEU A 23 -10.19 -1.69 -5.60
C LEU A 23 -11.44 -1.98 -6.44
N SER A 24 -11.58 -3.21 -6.94
CA SER A 24 -12.77 -3.62 -7.71
C SER A 24 -14.04 -3.83 -6.87
N GLY A 25 -13.94 -3.72 -5.55
CA GLY A 25 -15.07 -3.89 -4.63
C GLY A 25 -14.66 -3.67 -3.17
N PRO A 26 -15.61 -3.75 -2.24
CA PRO A 26 -15.34 -3.57 -0.82
C PRO A 26 -14.47 -4.70 -0.28
N VAL A 27 -13.51 -4.33 0.58
CA VAL A 27 -12.55 -5.23 1.23
C VAL A 27 -12.37 -4.83 2.69
N GLN A 28 -12.00 -5.79 3.52
CA GLN A 28 -11.48 -5.52 4.84
C GLN A 28 -9.98 -5.30 4.73
N HIS A 29 -9.45 -4.34 5.50
CA HIS A 29 -8.03 -4.06 5.49
C HIS A 29 -7.53 -3.72 6.90
N SER A 30 -6.24 -3.87 7.13
CA SER A 30 -5.56 -3.51 8.36
C SER A 30 -4.31 -2.71 8.01
N VAL A 31 -4.06 -1.65 8.77
CA VAL A 31 -2.92 -0.75 8.56
C VAL A 31 -2.12 -0.67 9.84
N PHE A 32 -0.82 -0.92 9.74
CA PHE A 32 0.10 -0.84 10.88
C PHE A 32 1.51 -0.53 10.42
N THR A 33 2.31 -0.03 11.35
CA THR A 33 3.71 0.34 11.10
C THR A 33 4.66 -0.68 11.71
N LEU A 34 5.79 -0.91 11.05
CA LEU A 34 6.92 -1.67 11.58
C LEU A 34 8.13 -0.74 11.72
N THR A 35 8.97 -1.02 12.70
CA THR A 35 10.24 -0.34 12.95
C THR A 35 11.41 -1.23 12.59
N ALA A 36 12.59 -0.63 12.35
CA ALA A 36 13.85 -1.32 12.06
C ALA A 36 13.81 -2.22 10.79
N PRO A 37 13.68 -1.67 9.57
CA PRO A 37 13.50 -0.27 9.18
C PRO A 37 12.02 0.17 9.21
N ASP A 38 11.76 1.48 9.09
CA ASP A 38 10.41 2.03 9.07
C ASP A 38 9.62 1.56 7.85
N ARG A 39 8.48 0.92 8.09
CA ARG A 39 7.58 0.42 7.03
C ARG A 39 6.14 0.67 7.43
N LEU A 40 5.33 1.03 6.44
CA LEU A 40 3.87 1.01 6.54
C LEU A 40 3.35 -0.24 5.83
N VAL A 41 2.64 -1.09 6.57
CA VAL A 41 2.07 -2.33 6.06
C VAL A 41 0.56 -2.20 5.99
N ILE A 42 0.01 -2.59 4.84
CA ILE A 42 -1.42 -2.61 4.57
C ILE A 42 -1.78 -4.03 4.15
N ASP A 43 -2.52 -4.72 5.00
CA ASP A 43 -3.09 -6.02 4.69
C ASP A 43 -4.51 -5.82 4.14
N ILE A 44 -4.80 -6.47 3.01
CA ILE A 44 -6.08 -6.40 2.32
C ILE A 44 -6.61 -7.82 2.17
N ASN A 45 -7.69 -8.12 2.88
CA ASN A 45 -8.31 -9.44 2.89
C ASN A 45 -9.27 -9.59 1.71
N GLY A 46 -9.23 -10.74 1.04
CA GLY A 46 -10.12 -11.04 -0.08
C GLY A 46 -9.77 -10.31 -1.40
N ALA A 47 -8.56 -9.76 -1.53
CA ALA A 47 -8.05 -9.12 -2.73
C ALA A 47 -6.77 -9.78 -3.31
N SER A 48 -6.64 -9.73 -4.63
CA SER A 48 -5.41 -10.05 -5.35
C SER A 48 -4.89 -8.84 -6.13
N LEU A 49 -3.62 -8.88 -6.51
CA LEU A 49 -3.01 -7.82 -7.31
C LEU A 49 -3.37 -8.00 -8.80
N ALA A 50 -4.01 -7.00 -9.42
CA ALA A 50 -4.35 -7.06 -10.85
C ALA A 50 -3.15 -6.74 -11.75
N ALA A 51 -2.29 -5.84 -11.31
CA ALA A 51 -1.14 -5.35 -12.06
C ALA A 51 -0.03 -4.89 -11.10
N PRO A 52 1.25 -4.91 -11.52
CA PRO A 52 2.35 -4.37 -10.72
C PRO A 52 2.06 -2.93 -10.28
N LEU A 53 2.30 -2.64 -9.01
CA LEU A 53 2.13 -1.29 -8.46
C LEU A 53 3.23 -0.37 -8.98
N LYS A 54 2.87 0.54 -9.87
CA LYS A 54 3.77 1.59 -10.38
C LYS A 54 3.33 2.93 -9.82
N VAL A 55 4.10 3.44 -8.87
CA VAL A 55 3.86 4.75 -8.24
C VAL A 55 5.17 5.52 -8.24
N SER A 56 5.16 6.76 -8.72
CA SER A 56 6.30 7.65 -8.59
C SER A 56 6.42 8.13 -7.14
N THR A 57 7.50 7.74 -6.47
CA THR A 57 7.78 8.08 -5.06
C THR A 57 8.77 9.25 -4.92
N ALA A 58 9.11 9.91 -6.04
CA ALA A 58 10.04 11.03 -6.04
C ALA A 58 9.56 12.14 -5.08
N ASN A 59 10.48 12.66 -4.25
CA ASN A 59 10.21 13.70 -3.26
C ASN A 59 9.09 13.34 -2.27
N THR A 60 9.05 12.07 -1.85
CA THR A 60 8.20 11.57 -0.77
C THR A 60 9.05 10.88 0.29
N PRO A 61 8.53 10.66 1.51
CA PRO A 61 9.20 9.82 2.49
C PRO A 61 9.21 8.33 2.11
N ILE A 62 8.60 7.93 0.99
CA ILE A 62 8.54 6.55 0.52
C ILE A 62 9.82 6.22 -0.25
N THR A 63 10.51 5.16 0.18
CA THR A 63 11.71 4.64 -0.50
C THR A 63 11.34 3.60 -1.53
N ALA A 64 10.41 2.69 -1.21
CA ALA A 64 9.94 1.65 -2.12
C ALA A 64 8.51 1.22 -1.78
N MET A 65 7.80 0.68 -2.77
CA MET A 65 6.50 0.06 -2.59
C MET A 65 6.59 -1.38 -3.09
N ARG A 66 6.18 -2.32 -2.24
CA ARG A 66 6.24 -3.76 -2.47
C ARG A 66 4.86 -4.35 -2.24
N SER A 67 4.59 -5.46 -2.90
CA SER A 67 3.34 -6.20 -2.78
C SER A 67 3.64 -7.69 -2.72
N ALA A 68 2.94 -8.40 -1.84
CA ALA A 68 3.08 -9.83 -1.67
C ALA A 68 1.70 -10.47 -1.49
N GLN A 69 1.42 -11.53 -2.26
CA GLN A 69 0.24 -12.34 -2.09
C GLN A 69 0.48 -13.31 -0.91
N ARG A 70 -0.22 -13.12 0.21
CA ARG A 70 -0.06 -13.92 1.44
C ARG A 70 -0.82 -15.24 1.36
N THR A 71 -2.00 -15.21 0.77
CA THR A 71 -2.85 -16.36 0.42
C THR A 71 -3.45 -16.10 -0.96
N PRO A 72 -4.10 -17.06 -1.65
CA PRO A 72 -4.75 -16.80 -2.94
C PRO A 72 -5.70 -15.59 -2.94
N THR A 73 -6.20 -15.20 -1.77
CA THR A 73 -7.13 -14.10 -1.60
C THR A 73 -6.63 -12.96 -0.72
N ASP A 74 -5.45 -13.02 -0.11
CA ASP A 74 -4.98 -11.95 0.78
C ASP A 74 -3.73 -11.26 0.24
N LEU A 75 -3.82 -9.95 0.08
CA LEU A 75 -2.76 -9.11 -0.46
C LEU A 75 -2.15 -8.27 0.66
N ARG A 76 -0.83 -8.30 0.77
CA ARG A 76 -0.06 -7.39 1.62
C ARG A 76 0.66 -6.38 0.76
N VAL A 77 0.45 -5.10 1.03
CA VAL A 77 1.24 -4.00 0.47
C VAL A 77 2.19 -3.49 1.56
N VAL A 78 3.46 -3.37 1.24
CA VAL A 78 4.50 -2.87 2.15
C VAL A 78 5.11 -1.63 1.52
N ILE A 79 5.09 -0.53 2.25
CA ILE A 79 5.67 0.74 1.85
C ILE A 79 6.89 0.95 2.76
N ASP A 80 8.07 0.93 2.17
CA ASP A 80 9.31 1.23 2.88
C ASP A 80 9.46 2.74 3.00
N LEU A 81 9.81 3.22 4.18
CA LEU A 81 9.84 4.63 4.50
C LEU A 81 11.24 5.07 4.91
N LYS A 82 11.55 6.34 4.66
CA LYS A 82 12.79 7.01 5.12
C LYS A 82 12.74 7.39 6.60
N LYS A 83 11.53 7.50 7.15
CA LYS A 83 11.26 7.86 8.54
C LYS A 83 9.91 7.30 8.97
N ALA A 84 9.73 7.14 10.28
CA ALA A 84 8.44 6.78 10.86
C ALA A 84 7.34 7.76 10.43
N VAL A 85 6.14 7.23 10.23
CA VAL A 85 4.93 7.97 9.88
C VAL A 85 3.78 7.51 10.76
N THR A 86 2.78 8.37 10.92
CA THR A 86 1.49 8.00 11.49
C THR A 86 0.50 7.88 10.34
N PRO A 87 -0.04 6.67 10.06
CA PRO A 87 -1.01 6.45 8.99
C PRO A 87 -2.41 7.00 9.27
#